data_AF-A0A9N9GS86-F1
#
_entry.id   AF-A0A9N9GS86-F1
#
_cell.length_a   1.000
_cell.length_b   1.000
_cell.length_c   1.000
_cell.angle_alpha   90.00
_cell.angle_beta   90.00
_cell.angle_gamma   90.00
#
_symmetry.space_group_name_H-M   'P 1'
#
loop_
_entity.id
_entity.type
_entity.pdbx_description
1 polymer ?
#
loop_
_entity_poly.entity_id
_entity_poly.type
_entity_poly.pdbx_seq_one_letter_code
_entity_poly.pdbx_strand_id
1 'polypeptide(L)' 'MDASIYTFVNGVPTDPQVLAVYNGLSRRQRARYATITTDQGRSDFLYAVAEEKKKPWWRRLIDLFR' A
#
# COMPACT_ATOMS: atom_id res chain seq x y z
N MET A 1 6.35 15.86 -1.36
CA MET A 1 5.23 15.48 -0.48
C MET A 1 5.86 14.78 0.70
N ASP A 2 5.63 15.28 1.90
CA ASP A 2 6.14 14.69 3.14
C ASP A 2 5.34 13.39 3.37
N ALA A 3 5.85 12.26 2.86
CA ALA A 3 5.21 10.98 3.06
C ALA A 3 5.49 10.58 4.51
N SER A 4 4.48 10.75 5.37
CA SER A 4 4.55 10.33 6.78
C SER A 4 5.06 8.89 6.86
N ILE A 5 6.22 8.69 7.50
CA ILE A 5 6.80 7.36 7.69
C ILE A 5 5.90 6.61 8.66
N TYR A 6 5.36 5.46 8.23
CA TYR A 6 4.56 4.61 9.11
C TYR A 6 5.46 3.87 10.11
N THR A 7 4.91 3.51 11.26
CA THR A 7 5.63 2.71 12.25
C THR A 7 5.53 1.22 11.90
N PHE A 8 6.65 0.50 12.02
CA PHE A 8 6.74 -0.93 11.77
C PHE A 8 7.35 -1.67 12.96
N VAL A 9 6.86 -2.88 13.23
CA VAL A 9 7.45 -3.83 14.18
C VAL A 9 7.79 -5.11 13.41
N ASN A 10 9.07 -5.49 13.38
CA ASN A 10 9.56 -6.62 12.59
C ASN A 10 9.14 -6.56 11.10
N GLY A 11 9.06 -5.35 10.55
CA GLY A 11 8.61 -5.13 9.18
C GLY A 11 7.10 -5.28 8.97
N VAL A 12 6.29 -5.32 10.03
CA VAL A 12 4.82 -5.30 9.94
C VAL A 12 4.31 -3.94 10.40
N PRO A 13 3.47 -3.24 9.62
CA PRO A 13 2.94 -1.94 10.03
C PRO A 13 1.99 -2.07 11.23
N THR A 14 2.06 -1.11 12.15
CA THR A 14 1.20 -1.08 13.35
C THR A 14 -0.07 -0.26 13.16
N ASP A 15 -0.07 0.68 12.21
CA ASP A 15 -1.26 1.47 11.90
C ASP A 15 -2.35 0.57 11.28
N PRO A 16 -3.61 0.60 11.78
CA PRO A 16 -4.67 -0.27 11.30
C PRO A 16 -4.98 -0.13 9.80
N GLN A 17 -4.89 1.08 9.23
CA GLN A 17 -5.17 1.31 7.81
C GLN A 17 -4.05 0.75 6.95
N VAL A 18 -2.80 0.96 7.36
CA VAL A 18 -1.61 0.45 6.66
C VAL A 18 -1.53 -1.07 6.78
N LEU A 19 -1.91 -1.63 7.94
CA LEU A 19 -2.01 -3.07 8.17
C LEU A 19 -3.04 -3.73 7.26
N ALA A 20 -4.18 -3.09 6.98
CA ALA A 20 -5.15 -3.59 6.02
C ALA A 20 -4.56 -3.68 4.60
N VAL A 21 -3.75 -2.69 4.19
CA VAL A 21 -3.04 -2.72 2.88
C VAL A 21 -2.01 -3.84 2.85
N TYR A 22 -1.20 -3.99 3.91
CA TYR A 22 -0.21 -5.06 4.05
C TYR A 22 -0.86 -6.46 4.00
N ASN A 23 -1.99 -6.64 4.66
CA ASN A 23 -2.75 -7.88 4.62
C ASN A 23 -3.39 -8.15 3.25
N GLY A 24 -3.71 -7.09 2.51
CA GLY A 24 -4.23 -7.16 1.14
C GLY A 24 -3.17 -7.40 0.06
N LEU A 25 -1.88 -7.53 0.40
CA LEU A 25 -0.81 -7.82 -0.55
C LEU A 25 -0.93 -9.22 -1.12
N SER A 26 -0.76 -9.34 -2.44
CA SER A 26 -0.59 -10.63 -3.11
C SER A 26 0.73 -11.31 -2.69
N ARG A 27 0.86 -12.61 -2.95
CA ARG A 27 2.10 -13.38 -2.68
C ARG A 27 3.34 -12.75 -3.32
N ARG A 28 3.22 -12.25 -4.56
CA ARG A 28 4.32 -11.56 -5.27
C ARG A 28 4.67 -10.22 -4.60
N GLN A 29 3.67 -9.46 -4.20
CA GLN A 29 3.88 -8.19 -3.48
C GLN A 29 4.50 -8.42 -2.11
N ARG A 30 4.09 -9.47 -1.37
CA ARG A 30 4.73 -9.85 -0.09
C ARG A 30 6.20 -10.23 -0.27
N ALA A 31 6.53 -11.00 -1.32
CA ALA A 31 7.92 -11.35 -1.62
C ALA A 31 8.76 -10.11 -1.91
N ARG A 32 8.24 -9.16 -2.69
CA ARG A 32 8.90 -7.88 -2.97
C ARG A 32 9.00 -6.98 -1.74
N TYR A 33 7.98 -6.96 -0.89
CA TYR A 33 7.98 -6.20 0.35
C TYR A 33 9.05 -6.72 1.33
N ALA A 34 9.24 -8.04 1.41
CA ALA A 34 10.23 -8.67 2.28
C ALA A 34 11.69 -8.30 1.94
N THR A 35 11.97 -7.89 0.69
CA THR A 35 13.32 -7.44 0.30
C THR A 35 13.61 -6.01 0.73
N ILE A 36 12.61 -5.26 1.23
CA ILE A 36 12.77 -3.86 1.61
C ILE A 36 13.24 -3.79 3.07
N THR A 37 14.40 -3.18 3.27
CA THR A 37 15.08 -3.09 4.57
C THR A 37 14.85 -1.77 5.29
N THR A 38 14.38 -0.72 4.59
CA THR A 38 14.12 0.60 5.17
C THR A 38 12.63 0.82 5.40
N ASP A 39 12.29 1.45 6.51
CA ASP A 39 10.90 1.77 6.83
C ASP A 39 10.30 2.81 5.86
N GLN A 40 11.13 3.71 5.32
CA GLN A 40 10.73 4.58 4.22
C GLN A 40 10.33 3.76 3.00
N GLY A 41 11.18 2.83 2.54
CA GLY A 41 10.87 2.02 1.36
C GLY A 41 9.63 1.14 1.56
N ARG A 42 9.40 0.65 2.79
CA ARG A 42 8.19 -0.11 3.14
C ARG A 42 6.95 0.79 3.07
N SER A 43 7.06 2.02 3.55
CA SER A 43 5.99 3.02 3.50
C SER A 43 5.66 3.38 2.04
N ASP A 44 6.67 3.67 1.22
CA ASP A 44 6.49 4.01 -0.20
C ASP A 44 5.85 2.86 -0.98
N PHE A 45 6.27 1.62 -0.71
CA PHE A 45 5.70 0.44 -1.34
C PHE A 45 4.22 0.26 -0.99
N LEU A 46 3.87 0.34 0.30
CA LEU A 46 2.48 0.18 0.74
C LEU A 46 1.60 1.32 0.22
N TYR A 47 2.13 2.55 0.18
CA TYR A 47 1.44 3.69 -0.43
C TYR A 47 1.15 3.44 -1.91
N ALA A 48 2.16 3.00 -2.69
CA ALA A 48 1.99 2.69 -4.10
C ALA A 48 0.95 1.59 -4.33
N VAL A 49 0.95 0.53 -3.52
CA VAL A 49 -0.07 -0.55 -3.61
C VAL A 49 -1.46 -0.04 -3.24
N ALA A 50 -1.57 0.84 -2.24
CA ALA A 50 -2.84 1.47 -1.89
C ALA A 50 -3.37 2.33 -3.03
N GLU A 51 -2.51 3.09 -3.72
CA GLU A 51 -2.87 3.87 -4.90
C GLU A 51 -3.29 3.00 -6.09
N GLU A 52 -2.58 1.90 -6.35
CA GLU A 52 -2.96 0.92 -7.39
C GLU A 52 -4.34 0.32 -7.10
N LYS A 53 -4.60 -0.11 -5.86
CA LYS A 53 -5.89 -0.68 -5.45
C LYS A 53 -7.05 0.33 -5.50
N LYS A 54 -6.79 1.63 -5.36
CA LYS A 54 -7.80 2.69 -5.48
C LYS A 54 -8.28 2.93 -6.94
N LYS A 55 -7.62 2.39 -7.96
CA LYS A 55 -7.99 2.58 -9.38
C LYS A 55 -8.30 1.22 -10.04
N PRO A 56 -9.58 0.83 -10.17
CA PRO A 56 -10.26 1.05 -11.46
C PRO A 56 -11.81 1.23 -11.46
N TRP A 57 -12.54 0.99 -10.36
CA TRP A 57 -14.01 1.03 -10.40
C TRP A 57 -14.62 2.44 -10.41
N TRP A 58 -13.93 3.42 -9.83
CA TRP A 58 -14.37 4.82 -9.82
C TRP A 58 -14.30 5.50 -11.20
N ARG A 59 -13.35 5.10 -12.06
CA ARG A 59 -13.27 5.61 -13.44
C ARG A 59 -14.43 5.10 -14.31
N ARG A 60 -14.83 3.84 -14.16
CA ARG A 60 -15.98 3.27 -14.87
C ARG A 60 -17.31 3.91 -14.46
N LEU A 61 -17.47 4.29 -13.19
CA LEU A 61 -18.67 5.00 -12.74
C LEU A 61 -18.77 6.39 -13.35
N ILE A 62 -17.66 7.13 -13.50
CA ILE A 62 -17.66 8.46 -14.14
C ILE A 62 -18.00 8.38 -15.64
N ASP A 63 -17.54 7.35 -16.36
CA ASP A 63 -17.88 7.15 -17.78
C ASP A 63 -19.34 6.68 -17.99
N LEU A 64 -19.98 6.05 -16.98
CA LEU A 64 -21.38 5.60 -17.04
C LEU A 64 -22.40 6.74 -16.87
N PHE A 65 -21.98 7.91 -16.38
CA PHE A 65 -22.80 9.10 -16.21
C PHE A 65 -22.47 10.23 -17.21
N ARG A 66 -21.72 9.92 -18.28
CA ARG A 66 -21.38 10.87 -19.36
C ARG A 66 -22.27 10.70 -20.58
#